data_AF-A0A7C6MZS4-F1
#
_entry.id   AF-A0A7C6MZS4-F1
#
_cell.length_a   1.000
_cell.length_b   1.000
_cell.length_c   1.000
_cell.angle_alpha   90.00
_cell.angle_beta   90.00
_cell.angle_gamma   90.00
#
_symmetry.space_group_name_H-M   'P 1'
#
loop_
_entity.id
_entity.type
_entity.pdbx_description
1 polymer ?
#
loop_
_entity_poly.entity_id
_entity_poly.type
_entity_poly.pdbx_seq_one_letter_code
_entity_poly.pdbx_strand_id
1 'polypeptide(L)'
;IIIGEVNKSSKFITSAKMQLAFYLYELRNIGIEARGELMFPKEKKRVEVILSDEVMEELERTRNDILSIAFEERPPAPKKIHFCRNCGYAEFCWS
;
A
#
# COMPACT_ATOMS: atom_id res chain seq x y z
N ILE A 1 8.77 5.51 -18.61
CA ILE A 1 9.10 4.14 -18.11
C ILE A 1 7.82 3.49 -17.58
N ILE A 2 7.69 2.15 -17.62
CA ILE A 2 6.56 1.44 -16.99
C ILE A 2 7.11 0.59 -15.85
N ILE A 3 6.55 0.75 -14.66
CA ILE A 3 6.83 -0.08 -13.48
C ILE A 3 5.69 -1.09 -13.35
N GLY A 4 6.01 -2.36 -13.58
CA GLY A 4 5.06 -3.46 -13.45
C GLY A 4 5.16 -4.13 -12.08
N GLU A 5 4.04 -4.30 -11.40
CA GLU A 5 3.93 -5.04 -10.14
C GLU A 5 2.99 -6.24 -10.34
N VAL A 6 3.46 -7.44 -10.00
CA VAL A 6 2.72 -8.70 -10.25
C VAL A 6 2.25 -9.28 -8.92
N ASN A 7 0.93 -9.40 -8.74
CA ASN A 7 0.35 -10.04 -7.57
C ASN A 7 -0.57 -11.21 -7.96
N LYS A 8 -0.64 -12.24 -7.12
CA LYS A 8 -1.42 -13.45 -7.43
C LYS A 8 -2.92 -13.19 -7.68
N SER A 9 -3.51 -12.22 -6.98
CA SER A 9 -4.95 -11.88 -7.06
C SER A 9 -5.20 -10.44 -6.64
N SER A 10 -6.30 -9.84 -7.09
CA SER A 10 -6.70 -8.47 -6.74
C SER A 10 -7.42 -8.32 -5.39
N LYS A 11 -7.44 -9.37 -4.56
CA LYS A 11 -8.04 -9.33 -3.20
C LYS A 11 -7.57 -8.15 -2.35
N PHE A 12 -6.30 -7.72 -2.51
CA PHE A 12 -5.70 -6.60 -1.77
C PHE A 12 -5.29 -5.45 -2.70
N ILE A 13 -6.15 -5.13 -3.68
CA ILE A 13 -5.84 -4.14 -4.71
C ILE A 13 -5.49 -2.75 -4.15
N THR A 14 -6.11 -2.32 -3.05
CA THR A 14 -5.79 -1.02 -2.44
C THR A 14 -4.34 -0.98 -1.97
N SER A 15 -3.88 -2.02 -1.26
CA SER A 15 -2.47 -2.12 -0.82
C SER A 15 -1.52 -2.17 -2.01
N ALA A 16 -1.86 -2.93 -3.05
CA ALA A 16 -1.02 -3.04 -4.25
C ALA A 16 -0.92 -1.71 -5.01
N LYS A 17 -2.02 -0.95 -5.10
CA LYS A 17 -2.03 0.40 -5.67
C LYS A 17 -1.15 1.35 -4.88
N MET A 18 -1.29 1.38 -3.56
CA MET A 18 -0.49 2.27 -2.69
C MET A 18 1.00 1.94 -2.75
N GLN A 19 1.36 0.66 -2.76
CA GLN A 19 2.75 0.22 -2.94
C GLN A 19 3.33 0.72 -4.27
N LEU A 20 2.62 0.48 -5.38
CA LEU A 20 3.11 0.90 -6.69
C LEU A 20 3.14 2.43 -6.81
N ALA A 21 2.14 3.13 -6.28
CA ALA A 21 2.11 4.59 -6.22
C ALA A 21 3.32 5.15 -5.45
N PHE A 22 3.70 4.53 -4.33
CA PHE A 22 4.90 4.91 -3.59
C PHE A 22 6.17 4.76 -4.43
N TYR A 23 6.32 3.68 -5.20
CA TYR A 23 7.46 3.55 -6.12
C TYR A 23 7.48 4.63 -7.21
N LEU A 24 6.32 4.96 -7.80
CA LEU A 24 6.23 6.03 -8.78
C LEU A 24 6.59 7.40 -8.17
N TYR A 25 6.19 7.64 -6.91
CA TYR A 25 6.53 8.85 -6.17
C TYR A 25 8.03 8.98 -5.93
N GLU A 26 8.69 7.92 -5.43
CA GLU A 26 10.13 7.92 -5.20
C GLU A 26 10.91 8.14 -6.51
N LEU A 27 10.46 7.53 -7.62
CA LEU A 27 11.04 7.75 -8.94
C LEU A 27 10.88 9.21 -9.41
N ARG A 28 9.71 9.80 -9.21
CA ARG A 28 9.46 11.21 -9.55
C ARG A 28 10.38 12.15 -8.77
N ASN A 29 10.62 11.87 -7.49
CA ASN A 29 11.49 12.68 -6.63
C ASN A 29 12.96 12.70 -7.07
N ILE A 30 13.42 11.66 -7.78
CA ILE A 30 14.76 11.63 -8.40
C ILE A 30 14.75 12.03 -9.87
N GLY A 31 13.64 12.60 -10.37
CA GLY A 31 13.51 13.13 -11.73
C GLY A 31 13.11 12.12 -12.80
N ILE A 32 12.62 10.93 -12.40
CA ILE A 32 12.22 9.86 -13.34
C ILE A 32 10.69 9.83 -13.48
N GLU A 33 10.20 10.12 -14.69
CA GLU A 33 8.78 9.97 -15.00
C GLU A 33 8.42 8.54 -15.42
N ALA A 34 7.49 7.93 -14.68
CA ALA A 34 7.03 6.57 -14.90
C ALA A 34 5.51 6.43 -14.69
N ARG A 35 4.94 5.38 -15.30
CA ARG A 35 3.57 4.92 -15.06
C ARG A 35 3.60 3.54 -14.42
N GLY A 36 2.58 3.20 -13.64
CA GLY A 36 2.45 1.89 -13.00
C GLY A 36 1.48 0.98 -13.72
N GLU A 37 1.77 -0.33 -13.76
CA GLU A 37 0.82 -1.37 -14.15
C GLU A 37 0.78 -2.49 -13.10
N LEU A 38 -0.37 -2.68 -12.47
CA LEU A 38 -0.64 -3.86 -11.64
C LEU A 38 -1.11 -5.00 -12.53
N MET A 39 -0.53 -6.18 -12.32
CA MET A 39 -0.87 -7.40 -13.05
C MET A 39 -1.35 -8.49 -12.07
N PHE A 40 -2.52 -9.06 -12.34
CA PHE A 40 -3.11 -10.14 -11.57
C PHE A 40 -3.30 -11.39 -12.45
N PRO A 41 -2.29 -12.28 -12.58
CA PRO A 41 -2.30 -13.38 -13.55
C PRO A 41 -3.48 -14.35 -13.38
N LYS A 42 -3.85 -14.69 -12.13
CA LYS A 42 -4.97 -15.59 -11.83
C LYS A 42 -6.29 -15.08 -12.39
N GLU A 43 -6.44 -13.76 -12.45
CA GLU A 43 -7.67 -13.06 -12.84
C GLU A 43 -7.58 -12.51 -14.27
N LYS A 44 -6.42 -12.68 -14.94
CA LYS A 44 -6.09 -12.06 -16.24
C LYS A 44 -6.40 -10.56 -16.27
N LYS A 45 -6.18 -9.88 -15.13
CA LYS A 45 -6.52 -8.47 -14.93
C LYS A 45 -5.27 -7.60 -14.91
N ARG A 46 -5.36 -6.44 -15.54
CA ARG A 46 -4.36 -5.37 -15.47
C ARG A 46 -5.02 -4.07 -15.03
N VAL A 47 -4.32 -3.26 -14.24
CA VAL A 47 -4.82 -1.98 -13.73
C VAL A 47 -3.70 -0.95 -13.82
N GLU A 48 -3.94 0.15 -14.54
CA GLU A 48 -3.01 1.27 -14.57
C GLU A 48 -3.02 2.02 -13.24
N VAL A 49 -1.84 2.46 -12.80
CA VAL A 49 -1.65 3.32 -11.63
C VAL A 49 -0.93 4.58 -12.08
N ILE A 50 -1.59 5.72 -11.88
CA ILE A 50 -1.07 7.05 -12.22
C ILE A 50 -0.85 7.82 -10.92
N LEU A 51 0.29 8.49 -10.82
CA LEU A 51 0.61 9.36 -9.70
C LEU A 51 -0.06 10.73 -9.89
N SER A 52 -1.36 10.81 -9.60
CA SER A 52 -2.11 12.07 -9.56
C SER A 52 -1.86 12.85 -8.27
N ASP A 53 -2.30 14.11 -8.23
CA ASP A 53 -2.23 14.93 -7.02
C ASP A 53 -3.01 14.30 -5.85
N GLU A 54 -4.20 13.75 -6.12
CA GLU A 54 -5.00 13.02 -5.12
C GLU A 54 -4.26 11.80 -4.55
N VAL A 55 -3.56 11.03 -5.39
CA VAL A 55 -2.79 9.86 -4.95
C VAL A 55 -1.57 10.29 -4.13
N MET A 56 -0.92 11.41 -4.49
CA MET A 56 0.18 11.97 -3.71
C MET A 56 -0.29 12.46 -2.34
N GLU A 57 -1.44 13.12 -2.28
CA GLU A 57 -2.07 13.52 -1.01
C GLU A 57 -2.42 12.31 -0.14
N GLU A 58 -2.97 11.24 -0.73
CA GLU A 58 -3.24 10.00 -0.03
C GLU A 58 -1.97 9.31 0.49
N LEU A 59 -0.88 9.31 -0.29
CA LEU A 59 0.43 8.81 0.15
C LEU A 59 0.97 9.60 1.35
N GLU A 60 0.94 10.93 1.29
CA GLU A 60 1.44 11.75 2.39
C GLU A 60 0.58 11.62 3.65
N ARG A 61 -0.74 11.58 3.51
CA ARG A 61 -1.65 11.28 4.63
C ARG A 61 -1.32 9.92 5.26
N THR A 62 -1.20 8.89 4.43
CA THR A 62 -0.89 7.53 4.90
C THR A 62 0.47 7.47 5.60
N ARG A 63 1.49 8.17 5.07
CA ARG A 63 2.82 8.27 5.68
C ARG A 63 2.74 8.92 7.07
N ASN A 64 2.01 10.03 7.18
CA ASN A 64 1.82 10.74 8.45
C ASN A 64 1.06 9.89 9.47
N ASP A 65 0.02 9.17 9.06
CA ASP A 65 -0.74 8.27 9.93
C ASP A 65 0.14 7.13 10.46
N ILE A 66 0.97 6.52 9.59
CA ILE A 66 1.91 5.47 9.98
C ILE A 66 2.91 6.00 11.01
N LEU A 67 3.51 7.17 10.75
CA LEU A 67 4.47 7.78 11.68
C LEU A 67 3.82 8.16 12.99
N SER A 68 2.59 8.70 12.96
CA SER A 68 1.82 9.01 14.17
C SER A 68 1.67 7.78 15.05
N ILE A 69 1.21 6.65 14.48
CA ILE A 69 1.05 5.39 15.22
C ILE A 69 2.39 4.84 15.72
N ALA A 70 3.44 4.92 14.90
CA ALA A 70 4.76 4.38 15.24
C ALA A 70 5.45 5.16 16.37
N PHE A 71 5.12 6.45 16.54
CA PHE A 71 5.68 7.31 17.59
C PHE A 71 4.81 7.41 18.84
N GLU A 72 3.66 6.74 18.90
CA GLU A 72 2.91 6.63 20.16
C GLU A 72 3.75 5.89 21.21
N GLU A 73 3.75 6.39 22.46
CA GLU A 73 4.47 5.76 23.57
C GLU A 73 4.00 4.30 23.79
N ARG A 74 2.74 4.02 23.43
CA ARG A 74 2.12 2.70 23.50
C ARG A 74 1.29 2.47 22.25
N PRO A 75 1.25 1.24 21.70
CA PRO A 75 0.45 0.96 20.52
C PRO A 75 -1.05 1.19 20.80
N PRO A 76 -1.83 1.56 19.77
CA PRO A 76 -3.28 1.70 19.91
C PRO A 76 -3.92 0.38 20.33
N ALA A 77 -5.00 0.47 21.11
CA ALA A 77 -5.72 -0.70 21.59
C ALA A 77 -6.18 -1.58 20.40
N PRO A 78 -5.90 -2.90 20.42
CA PRO A 78 -6.19 -3.76 19.29
C PRO A 78 -7.70 -3.86 19.07
N LYS A 79 -8.13 -3.73 17.82
CA LYS A 79 -9.53 -3.92 17.40
C LYS A 79 -9.64 -5.16 16.55
N LYS A 80 -10.52 -6.10 16.94
CA LYS A 80 -10.71 -7.35 16.21
C LYS A 80 -11.47 -7.09 14.91
N ILE A 81 -10.79 -7.27 13.79
CA ILE A 81 -11.32 -7.07 12.43
C ILE A 81 -11.14 -8.33 11.59
N HIS A 82 -11.71 -8.36 10.38
CA HIS A 82 -11.61 -9.53 9.50
C HIS A 82 -10.15 -9.93 9.17
N PHE A 83 -9.23 -8.97 9.08
CA PHE A 83 -7.81 -9.24 8.84
C PHE A 83 -7.10 -9.94 10.01
N CYS A 84 -7.63 -9.85 11.23
CA CYS A 84 -7.04 -10.51 12.40
C CYS A 84 -7.02 -12.04 12.27
N ARG A 85 -7.96 -12.64 11.51
CA ARG A 85 -8.09 -14.10 11.38
C ARG A 85 -6.82 -14.80 10.88
N ASN A 86 -6.07 -14.15 9.99
CA ASN A 86 -4.82 -14.68 9.42
C ASN A 86 -3.62 -13.74 9.71
N CYS A 87 -3.73 -12.88 10.72
CA CYS A 87 -2.68 -11.92 11.04
C CYS A 87 -1.50 -12.63 11.72
N GLY A 88 -0.28 -12.43 11.21
CA GLY A 88 0.94 -13.00 11.79
C GLY A 88 1.28 -12.47 13.19
N TYR A 89 0.62 -11.39 13.62
CA TYR A 89 0.81 -10.77 14.94
C TYR A 89 -0.31 -11.09 15.94
N ALA A 90 -1.24 -12.00 15.62
CA ALA A 90 -2.42 -12.25 16.45
C ALA A 90 -2.08 -12.57 17.92
N GLU A 91 -1.10 -13.44 18.16
CA GLU A 91 -0.68 -13.82 19.52
C GLU A 91 -0.12 -12.63 20.30
N PHE A 92 0.56 -11.68 19.66
CA PHE A 92 1.06 -10.47 20.32
C PHE A 92 -0.06 -9.47 20.66
N CYS A 93 -1.14 -9.46 19.89
CA CYS A 93 -2.25 -8.53 20.13
C CYS A 93 -3.24 -9.02 21.20
N TRP A 94 -3.30 -10.33 21.47
CA TRP A 94 -4.35 -10.95 22.29
C TRP A 94 -3.84 -11.80 23.46
N SER A 95 -2.52 -11.81 23.71
CA SER A 95 -1.91 -12.34 24.94
C SER A 95 -1.73 -11.23 25.96
#